data_AF-X1LME8-F1
#
_entry.id   AF-X1LME8-F1
#
_cell.length_a   1.000
_cell.length_b   1.000
_cell.length_c   1.000
_cell.angle_alpha   90.00
_cell.angle_beta   90.00
_cell.angle_gamma   90.00
#
_symmetry.space_group_name_H-M   'P 1'
#
loop_
_entity.id
_entity.type
_entity.pdbx_description
1 polymer ?
#
loop_
_entity_poly.entity_id
_entity_poly.type
_entity_poly.pdbx_seq_one_letter_code
_entity_poly.pdbx_strand_id
1 'polypeptide(L)'
;MLKGEDILNTIQFSLQELNLIMNTAASFEKQVKDGAIIRNMEGQIVAILFFEPSTRTCLSFETAANRLGARVITVVNPDSSSMA
;
A
#
# COMPACT_ATOMS: atom_id res chain seq x y z
N MET A 1 0.10 -4.43 -16.26
CA MET A 1 1.28 -5.29 -16.09
C MET A 1 1.27 -5.98 -14.74
N LEU A 2 1.11 -5.27 -13.61
CA LEU A 2 1.20 -5.89 -12.26
C LEU A 2 -0.15 -6.30 -11.64
N LYS A 3 -1.21 -6.51 -12.43
CA LYS A 3 -2.55 -6.78 -11.88
C LYS A 3 -2.64 -8.24 -11.44
N GLY A 4 -2.94 -8.46 -10.16
CA GLY A 4 -3.07 -9.81 -9.58
C GLY A 4 -1.75 -10.39 -9.08
N GLU A 5 -0.68 -9.59 -9.06
CA GLU A 5 0.64 -10.00 -8.59
C GLU A 5 0.84 -9.64 -7.12
N ASP A 6 1.45 -10.55 -6.36
CA ASP A 6 1.85 -10.32 -4.97
C ASP A 6 3.24 -9.66 -4.88
N ILE A 7 3.45 -8.79 -3.89
CA ILE A 7 4.74 -8.13 -3.64
C ILE A 7 5.45 -8.79 -2.46
N LEU A 8 6.21 -9.86 -2.73
CA LEU A 8 6.88 -10.65 -1.68
C LEU A 8 8.39 -10.40 -1.63
N ASN A 9 9.04 -10.27 -2.78
CA ASN A 9 10.50 -10.11 -2.88
C ASN A 9 10.88 -9.16 -4.00
N THR A 10 11.97 -8.42 -3.87
CA THR A 10 12.43 -7.48 -4.91
C THR A 10 12.94 -8.17 -6.18
N ILE A 11 13.45 -9.40 -6.05
CA ILE A 11 14.04 -10.19 -7.14
C ILE A 11 12.98 -10.61 -8.18
N GLN A 12 11.69 -10.59 -7.81
CA GLN A 12 10.61 -11.02 -8.71
C GLN A 12 10.34 -10.03 -9.85
N PHE A 13 10.86 -8.80 -9.77
CA PHE A 13 10.58 -7.76 -10.74
C PHE A 13 11.70 -7.63 -11.76
N SER A 14 11.32 -7.54 -13.03
CA SER A 14 12.20 -7.10 -14.10
C SER A 14 12.59 -5.63 -13.92
N LEU A 15 13.67 -5.20 -14.58
CA LEU A 15 14.10 -3.80 -14.56
C LEU A 15 13.00 -2.86 -15.09
N GLN A 16 12.24 -3.31 -16.08
CA GLN A 16 11.12 -2.57 -16.66
C GLN A 16 9.99 -2.38 -15.63
N GLU A 17 9.66 -3.40 -14.85
CA GLU A 17 8.63 -3.32 -13.80
C GLU A 17 9.09 -2.47 -12.62
N LEU A 18 10.36 -2.57 -12.22
CA LEU A 18 10.92 -1.67 -11.20
C LEU A 18 10.83 -0.20 -11.65
N ASN A 19 11.19 0.08 -12.91
CA ASN A 19 11.04 1.43 -13.47
C ASN A 19 9.58 1.88 -13.49
N LEU A 20 8.64 0.99 -13.82
CA LEU A 20 7.21 1.29 -13.75
C LEU A 20 6.79 1.67 -12.33
N ILE A 21 7.13 0.88 -11.32
CA ILE A 21 6.82 1.14 -9.91
C ILE A 21 7.38 2.49 -9.47
N MET A 22 8.66 2.75 -9.74
CA MET A 22 9.33 3.98 -9.32
C MET A 22 8.76 5.22 -10.02
N ASN A 23 8.47 5.14 -11.32
CA ASN A 23 7.85 6.24 -12.06
C ASN A 23 6.42 6.53 -11.58
N THR A 24 5.65 5.49 -11.26
CA THR A 24 4.31 5.63 -10.68
C THR A 24 4.38 6.28 -9.30
N ALA A 25 5.33 5.87 -8.44
CA ALA A 25 5.53 6.50 -7.13
C ALA A 25 5.87 7.99 -7.25
N ALA A 26 6.81 8.36 -8.14
CA ALA A 26 7.17 9.76 -8.39
C ALA A 26 5.99 10.60 -8.92
N SER A 27 5.16 10.00 -9.79
CA SER A 27 3.94 10.65 -10.28
C SER A 27 2.93 10.93 -9.16
N PHE A 28 2.69 9.96 -8.27
CA PHE A 28 1.80 10.16 -7.12
C PHE A 28 2.37 11.18 -6.13
N GLU A 29 3.67 11.16 -5.88
CA GLU A 29 4.33 12.15 -5.03
C GLU A 29 4.10 13.57 -5.56
N LYS A 30 4.29 13.79 -6.87
CA LYS A 30 4.02 15.07 -7.51
C LYS A 30 2.56 15.48 -7.37
N GLN A 31 1.62 14.59 -7.69
CA GLN A 31 0.19 14.87 -7.58
C GLN A 31 -0.22 15.28 -6.16
N VAL A 32 0.30 14.59 -5.14
CA VAL A 32 0.04 14.93 -3.74
C VAL A 32 0.61 16.30 -3.38
N LYS A 33 1.83 16.62 -3.83
CA LYS A 33 2.45 17.96 -3.62
C LYS A 33 1.66 19.07 -4.29
N ASP A 34 1.08 18.79 -5.45
CA ASP A 34 0.25 19.73 -6.21
C ASP A 34 -1.19 19.84 -5.65
N GLY A 35 -1.50 19.12 -4.55
CA GLY A 35 -2.80 19.17 -3.88
C GLY A 35 -3.91 18.36 -4.58
N ALA A 36 -3.55 17.46 -5.48
CA ALA A 36 -4.52 16.64 -6.19
C ALA A 36 -5.23 15.63 -5.25
N ILE A 37 -6.52 15.45 -5.46
CA ILE A 37 -7.32 14.41 -4.80
C ILE A 37 -7.29 13.15 -5.68
N ILE A 38 -6.71 12.07 -5.17
CA ILE A 38 -6.55 10.81 -5.89
C ILE A 38 -7.62 9.82 -5.36
N ARG A 39 -8.33 9.13 -6.26
CA ARG A 39 -9.44 8.24 -5.90
C ARG A 39 -9.38 6.87 -6.59
N ASN A 40 -8.19 6.44 -6.97
CA ASN A 40 -7.98 5.23 -7.76
C ASN A 40 -8.47 3.94 -7.07
N MET A 41 -8.65 3.95 -5.75
CA MET A 41 -9.14 2.82 -4.95
C MET A 41 -10.48 3.14 -4.25
N GLU A 42 -11.23 4.12 -4.74
CA GLU A 42 -12.55 4.44 -4.19
C GLU A 42 -13.48 3.22 -4.25
N GLY A 43 -14.14 2.93 -3.12
CA GLY A 43 -15.01 1.75 -2.95
C GLY A 43 -14.26 0.46 -2.61
N GLN A 44 -12.93 0.45 -2.55
CA GLN A 44 -12.15 -0.72 -2.14
C GLN A 44 -11.87 -0.72 -0.63
N ILE A 45 -11.67 -1.92 -0.08
CA ILE A 45 -11.25 -2.13 1.32
C ILE A 45 -9.86 -2.77 1.31
N VAL A 46 -8.93 -2.19 2.08
CA VAL A 46 -7.58 -2.70 2.29
C VAL A 46 -7.46 -3.21 3.72
N ALA A 47 -7.05 -4.48 3.88
CA ALA A 47 -6.71 -5.05 5.17
C ALA A 47 -5.22 -4.90 5.43
N ILE A 48 -4.86 -4.41 6.63
CA ILE A 48 -3.48 -4.25 7.07
C ILE A 48 -3.26 -5.13 8.30
N LEU A 49 -2.37 -6.12 8.18
CA LEU A 49 -2.06 -7.08 9.23
C LEU A 49 -0.60 -6.92 9.64
N PHE A 50 -0.36 -6.42 10.85
CA PHE A 50 0.97 -6.33 11.46
C PHE A 50 1.01 -7.22 12.70
N PHE A 51 1.75 -8.33 12.60
CA PHE A 51 1.94 -9.27 13.71
C PHE A 51 3.11 -8.88 14.63
N GLU A 52 3.98 -7.98 14.15
CA GLU A 52 5.09 -7.41 14.91
C GLU A 52 4.96 -5.88 14.94
N PRO A 53 5.30 -5.21 16.07
CA PRO A 53 5.20 -3.76 16.17
C PRO A 53 6.03 -3.02 15.10
N SER A 54 5.35 -2.30 14.20
CA SER A 54 6.00 -1.48 13.16
C SER A 54 5.19 -0.23 12.81
N THR A 55 5.20 0.76 13.71
CA THR A 55 4.37 1.97 13.60
C THR A 55 4.56 2.72 12.29
N ARG A 56 5.82 2.92 11.85
CA ARG A 56 6.11 3.68 10.62
C ARG A 56 5.55 2.99 9.38
N THR A 57 5.68 1.68 9.31
CA THR A 57 5.23 0.89 8.17
C THR A 57 3.71 0.85 8.12
N CYS A 58 3.06 0.54 9.26
CA CYS A 58 1.60 0.53 9.36
C CYS A 58 0.98 1.87 8.95
N LEU A 59 1.46 2.98 9.53
CA LEU A 59 0.95 4.32 9.19
C LEU A 59 1.20 4.69 7.73
N SER A 60 2.29 4.22 7.13
CA SER A 60 2.57 4.47 5.70
C SER A 60 1.55 3.77 4.80
N PHE A 61 1.22 2.51 5.08
CA PHE A 61 0.19 1.76 4.34
C PHE A 61 -1.21 2.36 4.55
N GLU A 62 -1.58 2.71 5.79
CA GLU A 62 -2.86 3.36 6.07
C GLU A 62 -2.98 4.70 5.33
N THR A 63 -1.93 5.53 5.39
CA THR A 63 -1.90 6.83 4.71
C THR A 63 -2.02 6.68 3.20
N ALA A 64 -1.31 5.72 2.60
CA ALA A 64 -1.36 5.46 1.17
C ALA A 64 -2.77 5.02 0.74
N ALA A 65 -3.38 4.05 1.43
CA ALA A 65 -4.72 3.57 1.13
C ALA A 65 -5.77 4.68 1.27
N ASN A 66 -5.72 5.46 2.35
CA ASN A 66 -6.63 6.60 2.57
C ASN A 66 -6.47 7.67 1.48
N ARG A 67 -5.24 7.99 1.06
CA ARG A 67 -4.98 8.95 -0.03
C ARG A 67 -5.47 8.47 -1.40
N LEU A 68 -5.62 7.17 -1.60
CA LEU A 68 -6.17 6.58 -2.81
C LEU A 68 -7.71 6.43 -2.76
N GLY A 69 -8.34 6.80 -1.64
CA GLY A 69 -9.80 6.72 -1.44
C GLY A 69 -10.30 5.38 -0.93
N ALA A 70 -9.42 4.46 -0.54
CA ALA A 70 -9.81 3.17 0.02
C ALA A 70 -10.24 3.30 1.49
N ARG A 71 -11.06 2.34 1.96
CA ARG A 71 -11.28 2.13 3.40
C ARG A 71 -10.27 1.14 3.94
N VAL A 72 -9.84 1.33 5.19
CA VAL A 72 -8.81 0.49 5.81
C VAL A 72 -9.37 -0.25 7.01
N ILE A 73 -9.02 -1.53 7.14
CA ILE A 73 -9.20 -2.34 8.34
C ILE A 73 -7.83 -2.81 8.83
N THR A 74 -7.47 -2.49 10.07
CA THR A 74 -6.14 -2.76 10.61
C THR A 74 -6.21 -3.75 11.77
N VAL A 75 -5.36 -4.77 11.75
CA VAL A 75 -5.14 -5.73 12.84
C VAL A 75 -3.69 -5.59 13.31
N VAL A 76 -3.50 -5.20 14.57
CA VAL A 76 -2.17 -4.87 15.14
C VAL A 76 -1.75 -5.82 16.27
N ASN A 77 -2.45 -6.94 16.46
CA ASN A 77 -2.13 -7.89 17.53
C ASN A 77 -2.36 -9.36 17.10
N PRO A 78 -1.31 -10.22 17.09
CA PRO A 78 -1.47 -11.64 16.80
C PRO A 78 -2.46 -12.34 17.74
N ASP A 79 -2.53 -11.95 19.01
CA ASP A 79 -3.43 -12.53 20.03
C ASP A 79 -4.92 -12.27 19.76
N SER A 80 -5.23 -11.32 18.86
CA SER A 80 -6.60 -10.99 18.48
C SER A 80 -7.10 -11.75 17.24
N SER A 81 -6.24 -12.58 16.64
CA SER A 81 -6.53 -13.36 15.45
C SER A 81 -6.39 -14.86 15.72
N SER A 82 -7.21 -15.70 15.09
CA SER A 82 -7.17 -17.17 15.25
C SER A 82 -5.92 -17.84 14.65
N MET A 83 -4.88 -17.06 14.31
CA MET A 83 -3.58 -17.54 13.86
C MET A 83 -2.57 -17.71 15.01
N ALA A 84 -2.95 -17.37 16.25
CA ALA A 84 -2.16 -17.60 17.46
C ALA A 84 -2.21 -19.08 17.92
#